data_AF-A0A843HND7-F1
#
_entry.id   AF-A0A843HND7-F1
#
_cell.length_a   1.000
_cell.length_b   1.000
_cell.length_c   1.000
_cell.angle_alpha   90.00
_cell.angle_beta   90.00
_cell.angle_gamma   90.00
#
_symmetry.space_group_name_H-M   'P 1'
#
loop_
_entity.id
_entity.type
_entity.pdbx_description
1 polymer ?
#
loop_
_entity_poly.entity_id
_entity_poly.type
_entity_poly.pdbx_seq_one_letter_code
_entity_poly.pdbx_strand_id
1 'polypeptide(L)'
;MLKLDLILFGGRGANFKLKKDTEAKNTNNAKIVIPAGTQFKNVIVIAGDDRKRKIDEVDGLVKNYGGKKKNWSKRVASATINGKKAEVHYYQNKKDKIGRVKYKIKRWLK
;
A
#
# COMPACT_ATOMS: atom_id res chain seq x y z
N MET A 1 5.43 -28.77 6.37
CA MET A 1 5.58 -27.46 7.06
C MET A 1 5.31 -26.33 6.06
N LEU A 2 4.07 -25.83 6.01
CA LEU A 2 3.68 -24.70 5.15
C LEU A 2 2.98 -23.68 6.04
N LYS A 3 3.68 -22.59 6.38
CA LYS A 3 3.06 -21.43 7.02
C LYS A 3 2.19 -20.74 5.96
N LEU A 4 0.90 -21.08 5.96
CA LEU A 4 -0.13 -20.25 5.34
C LEU A 4 -0.11 -18.91 6.09
N ASP A 5 0.56 -17.90 5.53
CA ASP A 5 0.40 -16.53 5.98
C ASP A 5 -1.10 -16.21 5.82
N LEU A 6 -1.80 -16.09 6.95
CA LEU A 6 -3.22 -15.80 7.06
C LEU A 6 -3.50 -14.45 6.38
N ILE A 7 -3.87 -14.54 5.12
CA ILE A 7 -4.27 -13.40 4.32
C ILE A 7 -5.72 -13.08 4.72
N LEU A 8 -5.88 -12.18 5.69
CA LEU A 8 -7.19 -11.62 6.05
C LEU A 8 -7.87 -11.04 4.79
N PHE A 9 -8.99 -11.67 4.44
CA PHE A 9 -10.02 -11.12 3.59
C PHE A 9 -10.67 -9.97 4.36
N GLY A 10 -10.85 -8.80 3.75
CA GLY A 10 -11.52 -7.70 4.43
C GLY A 10 -11.39 -6.36 3.72
N GLY A 11 -12.46 -5.97 3.04
CA GLY A 11 -12.77 -4.55 2.89
C GLY A 11 -12.95 -3.93 4.27
N ARG A 12 -12.32 -2.77 4.50
CA ARG A 12 -12.26 -2.00 5.76
C ARG A 12 -11.47 -2.68 6.90
N GLY A 13 -10.36 -2.07 7.30
CA GLY A 13 -9.72 -2.34 8.60
C GLY A 13 -8.57 -3.35 8.62
N ALA A 14 -8.01 -3.72 7.46
CA ALA A 14 -6.83 -4.60 7.45
C ALA A 14 -5.61 -3.89 8.06
N ASN A 15 -4.81 -4.66 8.81
CA ASN A 15 -3.56 -4.21 9.39
C ASN A 15 -2.41 -5.08 8.87
N PHE A 16 -1.21 -4.53 8.70
CA PHE A 16 -0.02 -5.33 8.38
C PHE A 16 1.26 -4.69 8.91
N LYS A 17 2.31 -5.50 9.03
CA LYS A 17 3.65 -5.08 9.44
C LYS A 17 4.60 -5.20 8.25
N LEU A 18 5.46 -4.22 8.04
CA LEU A 18 6.52 -4.33 7.01
C LEU A 18 7.57 -5.36 7.43
N LYS A 19 7.96 -6.23 6.49
CA LYS A 19 9.02 -7.24 6.71
C LYS A 19 10.44 -6.69 6.46
N LYS A 20 10.55 -5.56 5.76
CA LYS A 20 11.83 -4.91 5.41
C LYS A 20 11.66 -3.40 5.26
N ASP A 21 12.77 -2.69 5.31
CA ASP A 21 12.82 -1.27 5.00
C ASP A 21 12.26 -1.01 3.60
N THR A 22 11.43 0.01 3.50
CA THR A 22 10.69 0.31 2.29
C THR A 22 10.83 1.78 1.95
N GLU A 23 11.31 2.07 0.73
CA GLU A 23 11.35 3.44 0.22
C GLU A 23 9.94 3.95 -0.07
N ALA A 24 9.64 5.15 0.43
CA ALA A 24 8.46 5.93 0.11
C ALA A 24 8.85 7.32 -0.36
N LYS A 25 7.96 7.99 -1.09
CA LYS A 25 8.11 9.41 -1.42
C LYS A 25 7.20 10.26 -0.56
N ASN A 26 7.58 11.49 -0.22
CA ASN A 26 6.64 12.47 0.33
C ASN A 26 5.91 13.25 -0.78
N THR A 27 5.11 14.25 -0.40
CA THR A 27 4.42 15.14 -1.35
C THR A 27 5.37 15.95 -2.23
N ASN A 28 6.57 16.26 -1.73
CA ASN A 28 7.64 16.98 -2.43
C ASN A 28 8.53 16.03 -3.25
N ASN A 29 8.12 14.77 -3.42
CA ASN A 29 8.88 13.69 -4.08
C ASN A 29 10.23 13.34 -3.43
N ALA A 30 10.54 13.86 -2.25
CA ALA A 30 11.71 13.45 -1.49
C ALA A 30 11.55 12.02 -0.99
N LYS A 31 12.66 11.27 -0.99
CA LYS A 31 12.71 9.89 -0.51
C LYS A 31 12.67 9.85 1.02
N ILE A 32 11.87 8.95 1.56
CA ILE A 32 11.75 8.66 2.99
C ILE A 32 11.79 7.13 3.15
N VAL A 33 12.60 6.65 4.09
CA VAL A 33 12.61 5.23 4.45
C VAL A 33 11.54 4.98 5.50
N ILE A 34 10.67 4.01 5.23
CA ILE A 34 9.76 3.44 6.22
C ILE A 34 10.45 2.21 6.83
N PRO A 35 10.81 2.23 8.12
CA PRO A 35 11.54 1.13 8.74
C PRO A 35 10.78 -0.19 8.71
N ALA A 36 11.52 -1.28 8.62
CA ALA A 36 11.03 -2.62 8.87
C ALA A 36 10.31 -2.66 10.23
N GLY A 37 9.25 -3.45 10.29
CA GLY A 37 8.44 -3.55 11.50
C GLY A 37 7.42 -2.43 11.70
N THR A 38 7.40 -1.39 10.86
CA THR A 38 6.33 -0.38 10.88
C THR A 38 4.97 -1.03 10.66
N GLN A 39 4.02 -0.71 11.55
CA GLN A 39 2.63 -1.17 11.46
C GLN A 39 1.79 -0.20 10.64
N PHE A 40 1.12 -0.74 9.63
CA PHE A 40 0.09 -0.07 8.84
C PHE A 40 -1.27 -0.50 9.38
N LYS A 41 -2.08 0.48 9.76
CA LYS A 41 -3.40 0.29 10.37
C LYS A 41 -4.48 0.94 9.51
N ASN A 42 -5.72 0.49 9.71
CA ASN A 42 -6.91 1.07 9.07
C ASN A 42 -6.79 1.13 7.54
N VAL A 43 -6.31 0.04 6.93
CA VAL A 43 -6.12 0.01 5.47
C VAL A 43 -7.48 0.06 4.78
N ILE A 44 -7.62 0.99 3.83
CA ILE A 44 -8.83 1.20 3.04
C ILE A 44 -8.46 1.24 1.56
N VAL A 45 -9.27 0.60 0.70
CA VAL A 45 -9.18 0.73 -0.76
C VAL A 45 -9.89 2.01 -1.19
N ILE A 46 -9.19 2.88 -1.90
CA ILE A 46 -9.72 4.18 -2.37
C ILE A 46 -9.95 4.22 -3.88
N ALA A 47 -9.29 3.35 -4.65
CA ALA A 47 -9.47 3.21 -6.09
C ALA A 47 -9.09 1.81 -6.59
N GLY A 48 -9.66 1.38 -7.70
CA GLY A 48 -9.44 0.04 -8.28
C GLY A 48 -10.20 -1.06 -7.54
N ASP A 49 -9.78 -2.32 -7.71
CA ASP A 49 -10.42 -3.50 -7.10
C ASP A 49 -11.95 -3.51 -7.28
N ASP A 50 -12.39 -3.44 -8.54
CA ASP A 50 -13.79 -3.42 -8.95
C ASP A 50 -14.65 -2.24 -8.43
N ARG A 51 -14.03 -1.21 -7.82
CA ARG A 51 -14.74 0.03 -7.44
C ARG A 51 -15.06 0.93 -8.63
N LYS A 52 -16.04 1.84 -8.40
CA LYS A 52 -16.39 2.94 -9.33
C LYS A 52 -15.19 3.85 -9.61
N ARG A 53 -14.45 4.26 -8.58
CA ARG A 53 -13.21 5.04 -8.74
C ARG A 53 -12.11 4.15 -9.32
N LYS A 54 -11.66 4.45 -10.54
CA LYS A 54 -10.54 3.77 -11.21
C LYS A 54 -9.19 4.32 -10.75
N ILE A 55 -8.11 3.63 -11.06
CA ILE A 55 -6.73 4.11 -10.81
C ILE A 55 -6.25 4.80 -12.07
N ASP A 56 -5.86 6.07 -11.97
CA ASP A 56 -5.48 6.87 -13.15
C ASP A 56 -4.20 6.36 -13.81
N GLU A 57 -3.22 5.91 -13.00
CA GLU A 57 -1.93 5.40 -13.50
C GLU A 57 -1.88 3.87 -13.67
N VAL A 58 -3.02 3.20 -13.81
CA VAL A 58 -3.08 1.72 -13.82
C VAL A 58 -2.25 1.10 -14.94
N ASP A 59 -2.20 1.76 -16.10
CA ASP A 59 -1.43 1.29 -17.24
C ASP A 59 0.07 1.35 -16.96
N GLY A 60 0.52 2.40 -16.27
CA GLY A 60 1.89 2.50 -15.77
C GLY A 60 2.21 1.43 -14.72
N LEU A 61 1.26 1.03 -13.88
CA LEU A 61 1.46 -0.06 -12.91
C LEU A 61 1.61 -1.40 -13.62
N VAL A 62 0.73 -1.70 -14.59
CA VAL A 62 0.81 -2.94 -15.36
C VAL A 62 2.10 -2.99 -16.18
N LYS A 63 2.50 -1.89 -16.82
CA LYS A 63 3.75 -1.83 -17.58
C LYS A 63 5.00 -2.10 -16.73
N ASN A 64 5.05 -1.55 -15.51
CA ASN A 64 6.26 -1.62 -14.66
C ASN A 64 6.30 -2.85 -13.74
N TYR A 65 5.14 -3.41 -13.36
CA TYR A 65 5.05 -4.47 -12.35
C TYR A 65 4.21 -5.67 -12.79
N GLY A 66 3.58 -5.63 -13.97
CA GLY A 66 2.73 -6.69 -14.50
C GLY A 66 1.34 -6.78 -13.86
N GLY A 67 0.73 -7.95 -14.01
CA GLY A 67 -0.59 -8.27 -13.47
C GLY A 67 -1.76 -7.65 -14.25
N LYS A 68 -2.98 -7.99 -13.87
CA LYS A 68 -4.19 -7.53 -14.55
C LYS A 68 -4.64 -6.18 -13.99
N LYS A 69 -5.06 -5.25 -14.85
CA LYS A 69 -5.56 -3.91 -14.46
C LYS A 69 -6.61 -3.99 -13.34
N LYS A 70 -7.57 -4.93 -13.45
CA LYS A 70 -8.65 -5.13 -12.45
C LYS A 70 -8.17 -5.59 -11.06
N ASN A 71 -6.98 -6.18 -10.99
CA ASN A 71 -6.40 -6.69 -9.74
C ASN A 71 -5.61 -5.63 -8.97
N TRP A 72 -5.36 -4.47 -9.60
CA TRP A 72 -4.71 -3.34 -8.97
C TRP A 72 -5.68 -2.56 -8.10
N SER A 73 -5.17 -2.13 -6.95
CA SER A 73 -5.88 -1.32 -5.97
C SER A 73 -4.98 -0.22 -5.45
N LYS A 74 -5.52 0.99 -5.27
CA LYS A 74 -4.89 2.05 -4.50
C LYS A 74 -5.43 2.01 -3.08
N ARG A 75 -4.52 1.99 -2.11
CA ARG A 75 -4.85 1.86 -0.69
C ARG A 75 -4.28 3.03 0.09
N VAL A 76 -5.01 3.42 1.13
CA VAL A 76 -4.58 4.36 2.16
C VAL A 76 -4.51 3.63 3.49
N ALA A 77 -3.55 4.00 4.32
CA ALA A 77 -3.36 3.45 5.65
C ALA A 77 -2.77 4.51 6.59
N SER A 78 -2.93 4.30 7.89
CA SER A 78 -2.22 5.06 8.91
C SER A 78 -1.00 4.27 9.37
N ALA A 79 0.17 4.92 9.45
CA ALA A 79 1.40 4.31 9.96
C ALA A 79 2.08 5.24 10.97
N THR A 80 2.80 4.68 11.94
CA THR A 80 3.70 5.46 12.81
C THR A 80 5.12 5.27 12.31
N ILE A 81 5.75 6.35 11.86
CA ILE A 81 7.08 6.37 11.27
C ILE A 81 7.92 7.33 12.11
N ASN A 82 8.97 6.82 12.75
CA ASN A 82 9.86 7.60 13.63
C ASN A 82 9.09 8.41 14.69
N GLY A 83 8.11 7.78 15.36
CA GLY A 83 7.27 8.41 16.38
C GLY A 83 6.17 9.34 15.86
N LYS A 84 6.11 9.62 14.54
CA LYS A 84 5.09 10.48 13.94
C LYS A 84 4.05 9.66 13.18
N LYS A 85 2.77 9.99 13.36
CA LYS A 85 1.69 9.36 12.60
C LYS A 85 1.63 9.95 11.18
N ALA A 86 1.39 9.11 10.19
CA ALA A 86 1.33 9.48 8.79
C ALA A 86 0.18 8.78 8.07
N GLU A 87 -0.41 9.48 7.11
CA GLU A 87 -1.28 8.89 6.09
C GLU A 87 -0.41 8.43 4.91
N VAL A 88 -0.38 7.12 4.67
CA VAL A 88 0.44 6.49 3.63
C VAL A 88 -0.45 5.91 2.55
N HIS A 89 -0.15 6.25 1.31
CA HIS A 89 -0.80 5.74 0.10
C HIS A 89 0.13 4.75 -0.58
N TYR A 90 -0.42 3.69 -1.16
CA TYR A 90 0.36 2.72 -1.94
C TYR A 90 -0.53 1.99 -2.93
N TYR A 91 0.08 1.32 -3.91
CA TYR A 91 -0.62 0.40 -4.80
C TYR A 91 -0.38 -1.04 -4.38
N GLN A 92 -1.38 -1.89 -4.57
CA GLN A 92 -1.24 -3.30 -4.29
C GLN A 92 -1.99 -4.13 -5.32
N ASN A 93 -1.31 -5.17 -5.81
CA ASN A 93 -1.91 -6.25 -6.57
C ASN A 93 -1.70 -7.55 -5.79
N LYS A 94 -2.80 -8.01 -5.18
CA LYS A 94 -2.81 -9.19 -4.30
C LYS A 94 -3.09 -10.47 -5.07
N LYS A 95 -3.99 -10.40 -6.07
CA LYS A 95 -4.46 -11.56 -6.84
C LYS A 95 -3.33 -12.13 -7.72
N ASP A 96 -2.45 -11.28 -8.24
CA ASP A 96 -1.30 -11.70 -9.07
C ASP A 96 0.00 -11.87 -8.26
N LYS A 97 -0.06 -11.88 -6.92
CA LYS A 97 1.09 -12.05 -6.00
C LYS A 97 2.24 -11.03 -6.15
N ILE A 98 2.05 -9.93 -6.88
CA ILE A 98 3.04 -8.83 -7.03
C ILE A 98 3.30 -8.11 -5.70
N GLY A 99 2.28 -8.00 -4.85
CA GLY A 99 2.41 -7.36 -3.54
C GLY A 99 2.17 -5.85 -3.61
N ARG A 100 2.93 -5.09 -2.82
CA ARG A 100 2.70 -3.65 -2.54
C ARG A 100 3.84 -2.81 -3.12
N VAL A 101 3.52 -1.72 -3.81
CA VAL A 101 4.50 -0.88 -4.53
C VAL A 101 4.16 0.61 -4.41
N LYS A 102 5.14 1.47 -4.75
CA LYS A 102 5.03 2.94 -4.83
C LYS A 102 4.39 3.56 -3.58
N TYR A 103 5.04 3.37 -2.43
CA TYR A 103 4.59 4.00 -1.19
C TYR A 103 4.78 5.52 -1.26
N LYS A 104 3.78 6.26 -0.76
CA LYS A 104 3.79 7.72 -0.68
C LYS A 104 3.24 8.19 0.65
N ILE A 105 4.02 8.97 1.39
CA ILE A 105 3.57 9.68 2.59
C ILE A 105 2.78 10.91 2.11
N LYS A 106 1.46 10.88 2.27
CA LYS A 106 0.55 11.92 1.78
C LYS A 106 0.52 13.12 2.72
N ARG A 107 0.52 12.88 4.02
CA ARG A 107 0.59 13.91 5.07
C ARG A 107 1.00 13.28 6.40
N TRP A 108 1.63 14.09 7.24
CA TRP A 108 1.78 13.79 8.67
C TRP A 108 0.46 14.12 9.38
N LEU A 109 0.04 13.24 10.28
CA LEU A 109 -1.15 13.41 11.10
C LEU A 109 -0.73 14.09 12.40
N LYS A 110 -1.52 15.08 12.84
CA LYS A 110 -1.36 15.74 14.14
C LYS A 110 -1.81 14.80 15.26
#